data_AF-A0A1I4H1Z3-F1
#
_entry.id   AF-A0A1I4H1Z3-F1
#
_cell.length_a   1.000
_cell.length_b   1.000
_cell.length_c   1.000
_cell.angle_alpha   90.00
_cell.angle_beta   90.00
_cell.angle_gamma   90.00
#
_symmetry.space_group_name_H-M   'P 1'
#
loop_
_entity.id
_entity.type
_entity.pdbx_description
1 polymer ?
#
loop_
_entity_poly.entity_id
_entity_poly.type
_entity_poly.pdbx_seq_one_letter_code
_entity_poly.pdbx_strand_id
1 'polypeptide(L)' 'MRTLSDIVLIECYLDSLELDLDDDFIELLMTEMKDRNIQIPSLHADACVNNMSESCLQSV' A
#
# COMPACT_ATOMS: atom_id res chain seq x y z
N MET A 1 1.67 5.67 -18.94
CA MET A 1 1.70 4.35 -18.28
C MET A 1 1.28 3.18 -19.18
N ARG A 2 0.54 3.40 -20.28
CA ARG A 2 0.04 2.34 -21.19
C ARG A 2 1.04 1.30 -21.72
N THR A 3 2.34 1.58 -21.65
CA THR A 3 3.42 0.67 -22.08
C THR A 3 4.04 -0.13 -20.94
N LEU A 4 3.76 0.22 -19.68
CA LEU A 4 4.21 -0.54 -18.53
C LEU A 4 3.53 -1.91 -18.56
N SER A 5 4.28 -2.97 -18.28
CA SER A 5 3.66 -4.26 -18.01
C SER A 5 2.90 -4.19 -16.69
N ASP A 6 1.93 -5.09 -16.53
CA ASP A 6 1.08 -5.12 -15.35
C ASP A 6 1.89 -5.35 -14.07
N ILE A 7 2.95 -6.16 -14.14
CA ILE A 7 3.87 -6.40 -13.02
C ILE A 7 4.56 -5.10 -12.60
N VAL A 8 5.12 -4.36 -13.55
CA VAL A 8 5.84 -3.12 -13.23
C VAL A 8 4.87 -2.05 -12.73
N LEU A 9 3.63 -2.02 -13.23
CA LEU A 9 2.61 -1.10 -12.74
C LEU A 9 2.26 -1.37 -11.26
N ILE A 10 2.18 -2.65 -10.87
CA ILE A 10 1.95 -3.07 -9.47
C ILE A 10 3.16 -2.71 -8.60
N GLU A 11 4.38 -3.00 -9.05
CA GLU A 11 5.61 -2.64 -8.32
C GLU A 11 5.68 -1.13 -8.10
N CYS A 12 5.44 -0.33 -9.14
CA CYS A 12 5.40 1.13 -9.00
C CYS A 12 4.36 1.59 -7.98
N TYR A 13 3.17 0.96 -7.92
CA TYR A 13 2.16 1.28 -6.92
C TYR A 13 2.65 1.00 -5.49
N LEU A 14 3.24 -0.18 -5.26
CA LEU A 14 3.77 -0.56 -3.94
C LEU A 14 4.94 0.33 -3.52
N ASP A 15 5.89 0.58 -4.41
CA ASP A 15 7.02 1.47 -4.14
C ASP A 15 6.54 2.89 -3.84
N SER A 16 5.51 3.38 -4.53
CA SER A 16 4.95 4.71 -4.29
C SER A 16 4.31 4.85 -2.92
N LEU A 17 3.68 3.77 -2.43
CA LEU A 17 3.13 3.71 -1.08
C LEU A 17 4.24 3.65 -0.01
N GLU A 18 5.31 2.90 -0.26
CA GLU A 18 6.44 2.80 0.67
C GLU A 18 7.22 4.11 0.78
N LEU A 19 7.36 4.82 -0.35
CA LEU A 19 8.09 6.08 -0.45
C LEU A 19 7.26 7.31 -0.06
N ASP A 20 5.98 7.14 0.29
CA ASP A 20 5.04 8.22 0.60
C ASP A 20 5.00 9.28 -0.50
N LEU A 21 4.86 8.81 -1.75
CA LEU A 21 4.72 9.69 -2.91
C LEU A 21 3.34 10.37 -2.93
N ASP A 22 3.19 11.37 -3.79
CA ASP A 22 1.98 12.17 -3.83
C ASP A 22 0.72 11.34 -4.15
N ASP A 23 -0.36 11.65 -3.42
CA ASP A 23 -1.65 10.96 -3.54
C ASP A 23 -2.21 11.00 -4.97
N ASP A 24 -1.98 12.11 -5.69
CA ASP A 24 -2.40 12.28 -7.09
C ASP A 24 -1.71 11.25 -8.00
N PHE A 25 -0.41 11.00 -7.79
CA PHE A 25 0.33 9.96 -8.50
C PHE A 25 -0.15 8.55 -8.14
N ILE A 26 -0.43 8.30 -6.86
CA ILE A 26 -0.97 7.01 -6.41
C ILE A 26 -2.35 6.75 -7.03
N GLU A 27 -3.23 7.75 -7.07
CA GLU A 27 -4.55 7.66 -7.71
C GLU A 27 -4.44 7.40 -9.21
N LEU A 28 -3.46 8.00 -9.88
CA LEU A 28 -3.17 7.75 -11.29
C LEU A 28 -2.81 6.27 -11.54
N LEU A 29 -1.97 5.68 -10.69
CA LEU A 29 -1.59 4.27 -10.76
C LEU A 29 -2.80 3.36 -10.54
N MET A 30 -3.60 3.64 -9.51
CA MET A 30 -4.82 2.88 -9.21
C MET A 30 -5.84 2.95 -10.36
N THR A 31 -5.99 4.11 -11.00
CA THR A 31 -6.88 4.31 -12.14
C THR A 31 -6.45 3.46 -13.32
N GLU A 32 -5.16 3.47 -13.68
CA GLU A 32 -4.64 2.66 -14.78
C GLU A 32 -4.76 1.15 -14.48
N MET A 33 -4.54 0.72 -13.23
CA MET A 33 -4.73 -0.68 -12.82
C MET A 33 -6.20 -1.11 -12.94
N LYS A 34 -7.13 -0.23 -12.54
CA LYS A 34 -8.57 -0.46 -12.65
C LYS A 34 -9.01 -0.56 -14.11
N ASP A 35 -8.52 0.33 -14.98
CA ASP A 35 -8.83 0.32 -16.42
C ASP A 35 -8.39 -0.99 -17.09
N ARG A 36 -7.28 -1.58 -16.61
CA ARG A 36 -6.75 -2.86 -17.09
C ARG A 36 -7.34 -4.10 -16.39
N ASN A 37 -8.25 -3.91 -15.43
CA ASN A 37 -8.79 -4.98 -14.59
C ASN A 37 -7.70 -5.76 -13.82
N ILE A 38 -6.62 -5.09 -13.44
CA ILE A 38 -5.59 -5.65 -12.57
C ILE A 38 -6.13 -5.62 -11.13
N GLN A 39 -5.98 -6.72 -10.40
CA GLN A 39 -6.32 -6.73 -8.98
C GLN A 39 -5.36 -5.81 -8.24
N ILE A 40 -5.91 -4.76 -7.63
CA ILE A 40 -5.14 -3.88 -6.75
C ILE A 40 -4.79 -4.72 -5.52
N PRO A 41 -3.49 -4.89 -5.21
CA PRO A 41 -3.08 -5.54 -3.98
C PRO A 41 -3.73 -4.79 -2.82
N SER A 42 -4.65 -5.43 -2.11
CA SER A 42 -5.09 -4.87 -0.85
C SER A 42 -3.88 -4.91 0.07
N LEU A 43 -3.44 -3.74 0.52
CA LEU A 43 -2.71 -3.60 1.78
C LEU A 43 -3.65 -4.11 2.88
N HIS A 44 -3.85 -5.43 2.95
CA HIS A 44 -4.55 -6.04 4.05
C HIS A 44 -3.63 -5.88 5.25
N ALA A 45 -3.84 -4.77 5.96
CA ALA A 45 -3.76 -4.55 7.39
C ALA A 45 -3.14 -5.67 8.26
N ASP A 46 -1.97 -6.19 7.91
CA ASP A 46 -1.06 -6.83 8.85
C ASP A 46 -0.12 -5.77 9.43
N ALA A 47 -0.71 -4.66 9.89
CA ALA A 47 -0.15 -3.86 10.99
C ALA A 47 -0.27 -4.64 12.32
N CYS A 48 0.08 -5.91 12.29
CA CYS A 48 0.12 -6.85 13.39
C CYS A 48 1.55 -7.01 13.93
N VAL A 49 2.41 -5.99 13.87
CA VAL A 49 3.72 -6.03 14.55
C VAL A 49 4.09 -4.64 15.08
N ASN A 50 3.62 -4.34 16.29
CA ASN A 50 4.48 -3.99 17.42
C ASN A 50 3.63 -3.89 18.69
N ASN A 51 3.66 -4.98 19.47
CA ASN A 51 3.30 -4.96 20.88
C ASN A 51 4.22 -3.98 21.60
N MET A 52 3.73 -2.79 21.92
CA MET A 52 4.26 -2.03 23.04
C MET A 52 3.12 -1.28 23.72
N SER A 53 2.20 -2.03 24.32
CA SER A 53 1.32 -1.50 25.35
C SER A 53 2.16 -1.26 26.61
N GLU A 54 2.72 -0.06 26.72
CA GLU A 54 3.20 0.45 27.99
C GLU A 54 2.04 0.54 28.99
N SER A 55 2.27 -0.09 30.14
CA SER A 55 1.77 0.32 31.46
C SER A 55 0.26 0.30 31.70
N CYS A 56 -0.26 -0.85 32.14
CA CYS A 56 -1.44 -0.87 33.01
C CYS A 56 -1.21 -1.81 34.20
N LEU A 57 -0.78 -1.18 35.31
CA LEU A 57 -0.96 -1.52 36.73
C LEU A 57 -1.43 -2.93 37.11
N GLN A 58 -0.59 -3.65 37.88
CA GLN A 58 -0.95 -4.60 38.96
C GLN A 58 0.38 -5.13 39.57
N SER A 59 0.68 -5.15 40.87
CA SER A 59 -0.16 -5.28 42.06
C SER A 59 0.61 -4.86 43.33
N VAL A 60 -0.09 -4.27 44.30
CA VAL A 60 0.10 -4.50 45.74
C VAL A 60 -1.22 -5.00 46.31
#